data_AF-A0A812MJK3-F1
#
_entry.id   AF-A0A812MJK3-F1
#
_cell.length_a   1.000
_cell.length_b   1.000
_cell.length_c   1.000
_cell.angle_alpha   90.00
_cell.angle_beta   90.00
_cell.angle_gamma   90.00
#
_symmetry.space_group_name_H-M   'P 1'
#
loop_
_entity.id
_entity.type
_entity.pdbx_description
1 polymer ?
#
loop_
_entity_poly.entity_id
_entity_poly.type
_entity_poly.pdbx_seq_one_letter_code
_entity_poly.pdbx_strand_id
1 'polypeptide(L)'
;MVDAKLGDDFGKMTAKYLYKLYAEKGIMLCVCTKHYGEKTSSPFNSHEDLRFALDYKIEVVPLKVEEEYPPKPASGADHPYDKDSDADSLIKMVLRRNVHWLDCLSKEKALKSVDWIAREIAKRLLGGQADASAWDIAPISSIPSLVQHLAGGTPEMQKDAVNKLWRMADDKGQEMVQCGAITPLDKAAQLLCILAKSNADCNLADEEDAIQGLMEILKERISESSTSRTRDLVLEVFCKLADNSDGRKEIANYCDVDDLLKFLRTRNKKPKELAMELAAVLLHHLYYKRDADKPAIAAAIASKSGIPPLLELMKREIPPEAVTLLVKLSDHKECQAAFVQGDCIAALMEAVLSSKVKTSTRDFSVEILHNLARGSNDCRKAIIPELTQELAGDHKNAAAGALRILATDCQSKVAILNAKAIQPLVRLLCEGDETGKERAAGVLQALSMLDDNGKEDVAKAGAILPLVNLLMEG
;
A
#
# COMPACT_ATOMS: atom_id res chain seq x y z
N MET A 1 -33.81 -11.79 -0.04
CA MET A 1 -34.26 -10.44 0.39
C MET A 1 -33.98 -9.47 -0.74
N VAL A 2 -34.88 -8.52 -0.96
CA VAL A 2 -34.67 -7.42 -1.90
C VAL A 2 -33.70 -6.44 -1.22
N ASP A 3 -32.50 -6.29 -1.76
CA ASP A 3 -31.53 -5.30 -1.28
C ASP A 3 -31.87 -3.95 -1.92
N ALA A 4 -32.61 -3.11 -1.19
CA ALA A 4 -33.10 -1.83 -1.67
C ALA A 4 -32.24 -0.68 -1.12
N LYS A 5 -31.77 0.20 -2.01
CA LYS A 5 -31.02 1.41 -1.66
C LYS A 5 -31.96 2.61 -1.57
N LEU A 6 -31.51 3.67 -0.90
CA LEU A 6 -32.19 4.96 -0.89
C LEU A 6 -32.40 5.46 -2.33
N GLY A 7 -33.66 5.56 -2.77
CA GLY A 7 -34.06 6.00 -4.11
C GLY A 7 -34.66 4.90 -5.00
N ASP A 8 -34.64 3.64 -4.57
CA ASP A 8 -35.24 2.55 -5.34
C ASP A 8 -36.77 2.54 -5.26
N ASP A 9 -37.43 2.32 -6.41
CA ASP A 9 -38.88 2.11 -6.50
C ASP A 9 -39.21 0.68 -6.06
N PHE A 10 -39.66 0.55 -4.82
CA PHE A 10 -40.06 -0.73 -4.21
C PHE A 10 -41.04 -1.51 -5.10
N GLY A 11 -41.92 -0.84 -5.84
CA GLY A 11 -42.88 -1.51 -6.71
C GLY A 11 -42.25 -2.23 -7.90
N LYS A 12 -41.32 -1.56 -8.59
CA LYS A 12 -40.57 -2.16 -9.70
C LYS A 12 -39.71 -3.33 -9.24
N MET A 13 -39.14 -3.23 -8.04
CA MET A 13 -38.35 -4.30 -7.45
C MET A 13 -39.25 -5.51 -7.12
N THR A 14 -40.37 -5.32 -6.45
CA THR A 14 -41.32 -6.40 -6.14
C THR A 14 -41.76 -7.14 -7.41
N ALA A 15 -42.16 -6.43 -8.46
CA ALA A 15 -42.56 -7.05 -9.73
C ALA A 15 -41.43 -7.88 -10.37
N LYS A 16 -40.19 -7.37 -10.38
CA LYS A 16 -39.02 -8.09 -10.90
C LYS A 16 -38.75 -9.38 -10.13
N TYR A 17 -38.83 -9.34 -8.81
CA TYR A 17 -38.56 -10.51 -7.97
C TYR A 17 -39.68 -11.54 -7.99
N LEU A 18 -40.95 -11.13 -8.08
CA LEU A 18 -42.07 -12.05 -8.28
C LEU A 18 -41.97 -12.81 -9.60
N TYR A 19 -41.62 -12.12 -10.70
CA TYR A 19 -41.39 -12.79 -11.98
C TYR A 19 -40.21 -13.76 -11.92
N LYS A 20 -39.11 -13.36 -11.28
CA LYS A 20 -37.95 -14.23 -11.07
C LYS A 20 -38.34 -15.48 -10.28
N LEU A 21 -39.15 -15.32 -9.24
CA LEU A 21 -39.62 -16.40 -8.39
C LEU A 21 -40.48 -17.39 -9.18
N TYR A 22 -41.36 -16.91 -10.04
CA TYR A 22 -42.10 -17.75 -10.99
C TYR A 22 -41.17 -18.47 -11.98
N ALA A 23 -40.27 -17.74 -12.63
CA ALA A 23 -39.38 -18.28 -13.67
C ALA A 23 -38.42 -19.36 -13.13
N GLU A 24 -37.94 -19.19 -11.90
CA GLU A 24 -37.00 -20.10 -11.26
C GLU A 24 -37.68 -21.19 -10.42
N LYS A 25 -39.03 -21.27 -10.45
CA LYS A 25 -39.83 -22.20 -9.62
C LYS A 25 -39.49 -22.08 -8.13
N GLY A 26 -39.28 -20.85 -7.67
CA GLY A 26 -38.95 -20.53 -6.30
C GLY A 26 -40.15 -20.61 -5.35
N ILE A 27 -39.86 -20.47 -4.06
CA ILE A 27 -40.82 -20.47 -2.97
C ILE A 27 -40.92 -19.05 -2.40
N MET A 28 -42.14 -18.57 -2.17
CA MET A 28 -42.37 -17.25 -1.61
C MET A 28 -42.39 -17.30 -0.08
N LEU A 29 -41.48 -16.53 0.56
CA LEU A 29 -41.45 -16.35 2.01
C LEU A 29 -42.29 -15.12 2.39
N CYS A 30 -43.36 -15.31 3.15
CA CYS A 30 -44.25 -14.24 3.57
C CYS A 30 -43.97 -13.84 5.02
N VAL A 31 -43.54 -12.60 5.26
CA VAL A 31 -43.37 -12.07 6.63
C VAL A 31 -44.73 -11.62 7.16
N CYS A 32 -45.43 -12.52 7.82
CA CYS A 32 -46.82 -12.34 8.22
C CYS A 32 -46.93 -11.51 9.51
N THR A 33 -47.07 -10.19 9.36
CA THR A 33 -47.58 -9.27 10.38
C THR A 33 -49.11 -9.31 10.42
N LYS A 34 -49.76 -8.69 11.42
CA LYS A 34 -51.23 -8.66 11.53
C LYS A 34 -51.96 -8.06 10.32
N HIS A 35 -51.31 -7.12 9.62
CA HIS A 35 -51.82 -6.43 8.42
C HIS A 35 -51.43 -7.12 7.10
N TYR A 36 -50.69 -8.22 7.15
CA TYR A 36 -50.22 -8.88 5.93
C TYR A 36 -51.40 -9.42 5.11
N GLY A 37 -51.42 -9.10 3.83
CA GLY A 37 -52.52 -9.38 2.92
C GLY A 37 -53.57 -8.26 2.83
N GLU A 38 -53.39 -7.12 3.50
CA GLU A 38 -54.30 -5.98 3.41
C GLU A 38 -54.30 -5.36 2.01
N LYS A 39 -55.50 -5.13 1.46
CA LYS A 39 -55.71 -4.49 0.17
C LYS A 39 -55.69 -2.99 0.33
N THR A 40 -54.74 -2.33 -0.32
CA THR A 40 -54.56 -0.87 -0.25
C THR A 40 -54.71 -0.24 -1.63
N SER A 41 -54.60 1.09 -1.73
CA SER A 41 -54.54 1.79 -3.02
C SER A 41 -53.26 1.56 -3.80
N SER A 42 -52.20 1.02 -3.17
CA SER A 42 -50.95 0.72 -3.85
C SER A 42 -51.10 -0.54 -4.73
N PRO A 43 -50.64 -0.53 -5.99
CA PRO A 43 -50.59 -1.74 -6.82
C PRO A 43 -49.48 -2.72 -6.39
N PHE A 44 -48.64 -2.32 -5.43
CA PHE A 44 -47.56 -3.15 -4.88
C PHE A 44 -47.79 -3.29 -3.37
N ASN A 45 -48.62 -4.26 -3.01
CA ASN A 45 -48.99 -4.54 -1.63
C ASN A 45 -49.06 -6.06 -1.42
N SER A 46 -49.08 -6.50 -0.16
CA SER A 46 -49.09 -7.93 0.18
C SER A 46 -50.35 -8.68 -0.28
N HIS A 47 -51.48 -8.00 -0.54
CA HIS A 47 -52.65 -8.62 -1.15
C HIS A 47 -52.35 -9.04 -2.60
N GLU A 48 -51.73 -8.16 -3.38
CA GLU A 48 -51.33 -8.47 -4.76
C GLU A 48 -50.22 -9.52 -4.83
N ASP A 49 -49.29 -9.55 -3.86
CA ASP A 49 -48.28 -10.60 -3.75
C ASP A 49 -48.92 -11.99 -3.55
N LEU A 50 -49.90 -12.09 -2.65
CA LEU A 50 -50.65 -13.34 -2.39
C LEU A 50 -51.50 -13.74 -3.60
N ARG A 51 -52.10 -12.77 -4.29
CA ARG A 51 -52.87 -13.01 -5.51
C ARG A 51 -51.99 -13.57 -6.62
N PHE A 52 -50.81 -12.97 -6.83
CA PHE A 52 -49.81 -13.48 -7.76
C PHE A 52 -49.39 -14.91 -7.41
N ALA A 53 -49.13 -15.19 -6.13
CA ALA A 53 -48.77 -16.55 -5.73
C ALA A 53 -49.89 -17.57 -5.99
N LEU A 54 -51.15 -17.19 -5.77
CA LEU A 54 -52.31 -18.04 -6.07
C LEU A 54 -52.46 -18.29 -7.58
N ASP A 55 -52.42 -17.23 -8.39
CA ASP A 55 -52.64 -17.30 -9.85
C ASP A 55 -51.55 -18.12 -10.54
N TYR A 56 -50.30 -17.97 -10.10
CA TYR A 56 -49.14 -18.68 -10.65
C TYR A 56 -48.79 -19.98 -9.90
N LYS A 57 -49.61 -20.39 -8.92
CA LYS A 57 -49.42 -21.60 -8.11
C LYS A 57 -48.04 -21.69 -7.46
N ILE A 58 -47.53 -20.56 -6.99
CA ILE A 58 -46.28 -20.47 -6.25
C ILE A 58 -46.50 -21.00 -4.84
N GLU A 59 -45.57 -21.83 -4.38
CA GLU A 59 -45.59 -22.34 -3.01
C GLU A 59 -45.25 -21.21 -2.03
N VAL A 60 -46.05 -21.09 -0.96
CA VAL A 60 -45.92 -20.03 0.03
C VAL A 60 -45.56 -20.61 1.39
N VAL A 61 -44.47 -20.11 1.98
CA VAL A 61 -44.07 -20.41 3.35
C VAL A 61 -44.28 -19.16 4.22
N PRO A 62 -45.33 -19.14 5.03
CA PRO A 62 -45.60 -18.03 5.94
C PRO A 62 -44.69 -18.05 7.17
N LEU A 63 -44.14 -16.88 7.51
CA LEU A 63 -43.33 -16.61 8.69
C LEU A 63 -44.20 -15.84 9.69
N LYS A 64 -44.62 -16.50 10.78
CA LYS A 64 -45.39 -15.87 11.84
C LYS A 64 -44.47 -15.01 12.69
N VAL A 65 -44.55 -13.69 12.53
CA VAL A 65 -43.76 -12.71 13.29
C VAL A 65 -44.57 -11.94 14.33
N GLU A 66 -45.89 -12.17 14.40
CA GLU A 66 -46.83 -11.56 15.35
C GLU A 66 -47.84 -12.58 15.89
N GLU A 67 -48.36 -12.37 17.11
CA GLU A 67 -49.16 -13.37 17.83
C GLU A 67 -50.41 -13.81 17.05
N GLU A 68 -51.03 -12.89 16.32
CA GLU A 68 -52.19 -13.12 15.47
C GLU A 68 -51.80 -13.85 14.17
N TYR A 69 -52.27 -15.09 14.02
CA TYR A 69 -52.03 -15.91 12.83
C TYR A 69 -53.18 -16.92 12.56
N PRO A 70 -53.60 -17.13 11.30
CA PRO A 70 -53.23 -16.36 10.10
C PRO A 70 -53.53 -14.86 10.26
N PRO A 71 -52.83 -13.97 9.53
CA PRO A 71 -53.09 -12.53 9.58
C PRO A 71 -54.56 -12.22 9.32
N LYS A 72 -55.06 -11.17 9.97
CA LYS A 72 -56.43 -10.66 9.78
C LYS A 72 -56.36 -9.20 9.37
N PRO A 73 -56.07 -8.92 8.09
CA PRO A 73 -56.04 -7.55 7.60
C PRO A 73 -57.41 -6.90 7.73
N ALA A 74 -57.44 -5.57 7.78
CA ALA A 74 -58.69 -4.83 7.82
C ALA A 74 -59.51 -5.05 6.54
N SER A 75 -60.80 -5.33 6.68
CA SER A 75 -61.74 -5.54 5.57
C SER A 75 -63.19 -5.30 6.01
N GLY A 76 -64.13 -5.31 5.06
CA GLY A 76 -65.58 -5.21 5.31
C GLY A 76 -66.19 -3.93 4.75
N ALA A 77 -67.51 -3.76 4.89
CA ALA A 77 -68.30 -2.73 4.21
C ALA A 77 -67.77 -1.30 4.36
N ASP A 78 -67.13 -1.01 5.50
CA ASP A 78 -66.57 0.30 5.84
C ASP A 78 -65.10 0.48 5.39
N HIS A 79 -64.48 -0.54 4.80
CA HIS A 79 -63.09 -0.48 4.32
C HIS A 79 -63.01 0.18 2.93
N PRO A 80 -62.09 1.14 2.71
CA PRO A 80 -62.03 1.91 1.45
C PRO A 80 -61.72 1.07 0.20
N TYR A 81 -61.03 -0.06 0.35
CA TYR A 81 -60.53 -0.88 -0.78
C TYR A 81 -60.99 -2.34 -0.78
N ASP A 82 -61.55 -2.82 0.33
CA ASP A 82 -61.93 -4.23 0.52
C ASP A 82 -63.29 -4.39 1.19
N LYS A 83 -64.33 -3.95 0.48
CA LYS A 83 -65.71 -3.96 0.99
C LYS A 83 -66.27 -5.37 1.18
N ASP A 84 -65.81 -6.31 0.35
CA ASP A 84 -66.32 -7.67 0.27
C ASP A 84 -65.46 -8.68 1.05
N SER A 85 -64.39 -8.22 1.71
CA SER A 85 -63.44 -9.08 2.44
C SER A 85 -62.73 -10.11 1.56
N ASP A 86 -62.30 -9.65 0.38
CA ASP A 86 -61.45 -10.38 -0.55
C ASP A 86 -60.12 -10.77 0.11
N ALA A 87 -59.54 -9.88 0.92
CA ALA A 87 -58.24 -10.10 1.55
C ALA A 87 -58.25 -11.29 2.53
N ASP A 88 -59.28 -11.37 3.37
CA ASP A 88 -59.47 -12.49 4.30
C ASP A 88 -59.70 -13.81 3.54
N SER A 89 -60.47 -13.77 2.45
CA SER A 89 -60.69 -14.93 1.58
C SER A 89 -59.40 -15.41 0.93
N LEU A 90 -58.59 -14.48 0.41
CA LEU A 90 -57.30 -14.77 -0.22
C LEU A 90 -56.30 -15.37 0.76
N ILE A 91 -56.20 -14.83 1.98
CA ILE A 91 -55.39 -15.40 3.05
C ILE A 91 -55.83 -16.83 3.37
N LYS A 92 -57.12 -17.10 3.48
CA LYS A 92 -57.63 -18.45 3.73
C LYS A 92 -57.31 -19.43 2.59
N MET A 93 -57.24 -18.94 1.34
CA MET A 93 -56.90 -19.76 0.18
C MET A 93 -55.41 -20.07 0.07
N VAL A 94 -54.56 -19.08 0.33
CA VAL A 94 -53.09 -19.17 0.17
C VAL A 94 -52.42 -19.66 1.45
N LEU A 95 -52.75 -19.07 2.61
CA LEU A 95 -52.21 -19.42 3.93
C LEU A 95 -53.14 -20.40 4.66
N ARG A 96 -53.46 -21.54 4.02
CA ARG A 96 -54.40 -22.52 4.57
C ARG A 96 -53.95 -23.00 5.96
N ARG A 97 -54.88 -23.40 6.82
CA ARG A 97 -54.60 -23.93 8.18
C ARG A 97 -53.59 -25.08 8.24
N ASN A 98 -53.39 -25.81 7.14
CA ASN A 98 -52.47 -26.94 7.04
C ASN A 98 -51.16 -26.61 6.31
N VAL A 99 -50.92 -25.34 5.94
CA VAL A 99 -49.61 -24.91 5.41
C VAL A 99 -48.64 -24.82 6.59
N HIS A 100 -47.48 -25.46 6.44
CA HIS A 100 -46.41 -25.39 7.43
C HIS A 100 -45.92 -23.93 7.56
N TRP A 101 -46.26 -23.27 8.67
CA TRP A 101 -45.82 -21.92 8.98
C TRP A 101 -44.66 -21.95 9.98
N LEU A 102 -43.75 -20.97 9.89
CA LEU A 102 -42.61 -20.85 10.79
C LEU A 102 -42.94 -19.92 11.97
N ASP A 103 -42.84 -20.41 13.20
CA ASP A 103 -43.03 -19.59 14.40
C ASP A 103 -41.76 -18.79 14.73
N CYS A 104 -41.79 -17.48 14.45
CA CYS A 104 -40.70 -16.57 14.77
C CYS A 104 -40.87 -15.86 16.13
N LEU A 105 -41.90 -16.17 16.93
CA LEU A 105 -42.26 -15.45 18.17
C LEU A 105 -41.82 -16.10 19.48
N SER A 106 -41.51 -17.39 19.50
CA SER A 106 -41.31 -18.14 20.76
C SER A 106 -40.40 -17.44 21.78
N LYS A 107 -40.83 -17.40 23.05
CA LYS A 107 -40.21 -16.67 24.19
C LYS A 107 -38.85 -17.18 24.66
N GLU A 108 -38.26 -18.17 24.01
CA GLU A 108 -36.89 -18.63 24.31
C GLU A 108 -35.89 -17.62 23.74
N LYS A 109 -35.45 -16.71 24.64
CA LYS A 109 -34.59 -15.53 24.44
C LYS A 109 -33.15 -15.83 23.95
N ALA A 110 -32.94 -16.80 23.08
CA ALA A 110 -31.75 -16.79 22.22
C ALA A 110 -32.17 -16.14 20.90
N LEU A 111 -31.60 -14.99 20.55
CA LEU A 111 -31.88 -14.29 19.28
C LEU A 111 -31.98 -15.31 18.13
N LYS A 112 -33.19 -15.50 17.60
CA LYS A 112 -33.39 -16.22 16.34
C LYS A 112 -32.77 -15.37 15.25
N SER A 113 -31.49 -15.59 14.97
CA SER A 113 -30.78 -14.93 13.89
C SER A 113 -31.42 -15.31 12.55
N VAL A 114 -31.12 -14.53 11.50
CA VAL A 114 -31.51 -14.86 10.12
C VAL A 114 -31.09 -16.29 9.76
N ASP A 115 -29.96 -16.77 10.29
CA ASP A 115 -29.47 -18.14 10.09
C ASP A 115 -30.35 -19.22 10.74
N TRP A 116 -30.98 -18.92 11.88
CA TRP A 116 -31.90 -19.86 12.52
C TRP A 116 -33.15 -20.02 11.66
N ILE A 117 -33.69 -18.90 11.17
CA ILE A 117 -34.85 -18.87 10.28
C ILE A 117 -34.56 -19.66 8.99
N ALA A 118 -33.40 -19.42 8.37
CA ALA A 118 -32.98 -20.11 7.15
C ALA A 118 -32.86 -21.64 7.34
N ARG A 119 -32.25 -22.08 8.46
CA ARG A 119 -32.11 -23.51 8.78
C ARG A 119 -33.45 -24.22 8.99
N GLU A 120 -34.37 -23.57 9.69
CA GLU A 120 -35.67 -24.17 9.98
C GLU A 120 -36.58 -24.22 8.73
N ILE A 121 -36.45 -23.25 7.82
CA ILE A 121 -37.07 -23.30 6.48
C ILE A 121 -36.53 -24.50 5.68
N ALA A 122 -35.20 -24.65 5.61
CA ALA A 122 -34.56 -25.74 4.86
C ALA A 122 -34.97 -27.12 5.39
N LYS A 123 -34.98 -27.29 6.73
CA LYS A 123 -35.37 -28.54 7.39
C LYS A 123 -36.81 -28.96 7.08
N ARG A 124 -37.72 -27.99 6.96
CA ARG A 124 -39.15 -28.25 6.72
C ARG A 124 -39.46 -28.49 5.25
N LEU A 125 -38.81 -27.78 4.34
CA LEU A 125 -38.99 -27.97 2.89
C LEU A 125 -38.45 -29.31 2.38
N LEU A 126 -37.43 -29.87 3.05
CA LEU A 126 -36.73 -31.08 2.61
C LEU A 126 -37.17 -32.36 3.35
N GLY A 127 -38.29 -32.33 4.08
CA GLY A 127 -38.96 -33.54 4.55
C GLY A 127 -38.29 -34.28 5.71
N GLY A 128 -37.67 -33.59 6.68
CA GLY A 128 -37.27 -34.16 7.98
C GLY A 128 -36.19 -35.25 8.00
N GLN A 129 -35.82 -35.81 6.84
CA GLN A 129 -34.73 -36.77 6.64
C GLN A 129 -33.59 -36.24 5.75
N ALA A 130 -33.68 -34.99 5.28
CA ALA A 130 -32.53 -34.35 4.68
C ALA A 130 -31.49 -34.12 5.78
N ASP A 131 -30.39 -34.86 5.67
CA ASP A 131 -29.18 -34.60 6.41
C ASP A 131 -28.81 -33.13 6.20
N ALA A 132 -28.94 -32.32 7.24
CA ALA A 132 -28.59 -30.91 7.21
C ALA A 132 -27.08 -30.71 6.95
N SER A 133 -26.28 -31.78 6.90
CA SER A 133 -24.89 -31.77 6.44
C SER A 133 -24.73 -31.94 4.91
N ALA A 134 -25.77 -32.39 4.19
CA ALA A 134 -25.75 -32.50 2.72
C ALA A 134 -25.92 -31.15 2.02
N TRP A 135 -26.44 -30.16 2.75
CA TRP A 135 -26.28 -28.76 2.40
C TRP A 135 -25.23 -28.19 3.33
N ASP A 136 -24.05 -27.91 2.78
CA ASP A 136 -22.97 -27.21 3.44
C ASP A 136 -23.36 -25.73 3.68
N ILE A 137 -24.45 -25.52 4.43
CA ILE A 137 -24.82 -24.22 4.99
C ILE A 137 -24.08 -24.14 6.33
N ALA A 138 -22.75 -24.29 6.29
CA ALA A 138 -21.94 -23.48 7.17
C ALA A 138 -22.39 -22.04 6.90
N PRO A 139 -22.76 -21.26 7.93
CA PRO A 139 -23.08 -19.86 7.71
C PRO A 139 -21.95 -19.27 6.86
N ILE A 140 -22.27 -18.52 5.81
CA ILE A 140 -21.32 -17.76 4.97
C ILE A 140 -20.62 -16.64 5.80
N SER A 141 -20.60 -16.81 7.12
CA SER A 141 -20.19 -15.94 8.21
C SER A 141 -19.58 -16.71 9.39
N SER A 142 -19.50 -18.05 9.37
CA SER A 142 -18.84 -18.81 10.44
C SER A 142 -17.33 -18.76 10.27
N ILE A 143 -16.60 -18.53 11.36
CA ILE A 143 -15.13 -18.39 11.34
C ILE A 143 -14.44 -19.55 10.58
N PRO A 144 -14.80 -20.84 10.76
CA PRO A 144 -14.20 -21.94 9.99
C PRO A 144 -14.47 -21.89 8.48
N SER A 145 -15.67 -21.49 8.05
CA SER A 145 -16.03 -21.37 6.64
C SER A 145 -15.32 -20.19 5.97
N LEU A 146 -15.21 -19.06 6.68
CA LEU A 146 -14.44 -17.92 6.21
C LEU A 146 -12.94 -18.28 6.06
N VAL A 147 -12.40 -19.13 6.94
CA VAL A 147 -11.03 -19.66 6.82
C VAL A 147 -10.87 -20.59 5.61
N GLN A 148 -11.87 -21.41 5.27
CA GLN A 148 -11.84 -22.23 4.06
C GLN A 148 -11.91 -21.37 2.78
N HIS A 149 -12.73 -20.31 2.77
CA HIS A 149 -12.79 -19.37 1.65
C HIS A 149 -11.46 -18.66 1.42
N LEU A 150 -10.73 -18.32 2.49
CA LEU A 150 -9.37 -17.79 2.38
C LEU A 150 -8.40 -18.80 1.74
N ALA A 151 -8.53 -20.10 2.04
CA ALA A 151 -7.61 -21.13 1.59
C ALA A 151 -7.85 -21.60 0.14
N GLY A 152 -9.07 -21.46 -0.41
CA GLY A 152 -9.40 -22.01 -1.73
C GLY A 152 -10.55 -21.35 -2.49
N GLY A 153 -11.07 -20.20 -2.03
CA GLY A 153 -12.16 -19.48 -2.69
C GLY A 153 -11.71 -18.63 -3.89
N THR A 154 -12.68 -18.09 -4.64
CA THR A 154 -12.40 -17.09 -5.69
C THR A 154 -11.92 -15.76 -5.07
N PRO A 155 -11.29 -14.85 -5.83
CA PRO A 155 -10.83 -13.56 -5.31
C PRO A 155 -11.94 -12.76 -4.59
N GLU A 156 -13.17 -12.82 -5.08
CA GLU A 156 -14.34 -12.16 -4.47
C GLU A 156 -14.74 -12.83 -3.14
N MET A 157 -14.67 -14.15 -3.07
CA MET A 157 -14.96 -14.92 -1.85
C MET A 157 -13.86 -14.71 -0.79
N GLN A 158 -12.61 -14.63 -1.22
CA GLN A 158 -11.49 -14.28 -0.36
C GLN A 158 -11.65 -12.87 0.20
N LYS A 159 -12.03 -11.90 -0.63
CA LYS A 159 -12.31 -10.50 -0.22
C LYS A 159 -13.49 -10.40 0.76
N ASP A 160 -14.58 -11.10 0.51
CA ASP A 160 -15.73 -11.15 1.42
C ASP A 160 -15.37 -11.80 2.77
N ALA A 161 -14.58 -12.89 2.72
CA ALA A 161 -14.12 -13.56 3.94
C ALA A 161 -13.19 -12.69 4.79
N VAL A 162 -12.33 -11.91 4.14
CA VAL A 162 -11.47 -10.90 4.79
C VAL A 162 -12.31 -9.89 5.57
N ASN A 163 -13.29 -9.27 4.90
CA ASN A 163 -14.12 -8.20 5.50
C ASN A 163 -14.95 -8.70 6.68
N LYS A 164 -15.46 -9.94 6.60
CA LYS A 164 -16.27 -10.54 7.67
C LYS A 164 -15.43 -10.95 8.87
N LEU A 165 -14.26 -11.57 8.64
CA LEU A 165 -13.35 -11.91 9.74
C LEU A 165 -12.85 -10.66 10.46
N TRP A 166 -12.60 -9.56 9.75
CA TRP A 166 -12.22 -8.28 10.35
C TRP A 166 -13.29 -7.73 11.30
N ARG A 167 -14.56 -7.68 10.87
CA ARG A 167 -15.69 -7.22 11.73
C ARG A 167 -15.92 -8.10 12.95
N MET A 168 -15.44 -9.34 12.95
CA MET A 168 -15.60 -10.30 14.04
C MET A 168 -14.41 -10.31 15.00
N ALA A 169 -13.31 -9.61 14.67
CA ALA A 169 -12.05 -9.71 15.40
C ALA A 169 -12.15 -9.18 16.83
N ASP A 170 -12.84 -8.06 17.04
CA ASP A 170 -13.03 -7.45 18.37
C ASP A 170 -13.79 -8.37 19.34
N ASP A 171 -14.84 -9.04 18.84
CA ASP A 171 -15.74 -9.80 19.70
C ASP A 171 -15.37 -11.29 19.82
N LYS A 172 -14.65 -11.85 18.84
CA LYS A 172 -14.47 -13.31 18.68
C LYS A 172 -13.01 -13.75 18.54
N GLY A 173 -12.05 -12.91 18.91
CA GLY A 173 -10.61 -13.19 18.77
C GLY A 173 -10.15 -14.56 19.31
N GLN A 174 -10.67 -15.03 20.45
CA GLN A 174 -10.30 -16.35 20.99
C GLN A 174 -10.91 -17.53 20.21
N GLU A 175 -12.15 -17.42 19.76
CA GLU A 175 -12.82 -18.44 18.95
C GLU A 175 -12.08 -18.62 17.61
N MET A 176 -11.58 -17.51 17.07
CA MET A 176 -10.76 -17.50 15.87
C MET A 176 -9.40 -18.18 16.08
N VAL A 177 -8.77 -18.04 17.24
CA VAL A 177 -7.55 -18.82 17.58
C VAL A 177 -7.85 -20.32 17.61
N GLN A 178 -8.96 -20.71 18.24
CA GLN A 178 -9.33 -22.12 18.41
C GLN A 178 -9.73 -22.80 17.10
N CYS A 179 -10.39 -22.10 16.19
CA CYS A 179 -10.78 -22.63 14.88
C CYS A 179 -9.62 -22.71 13.86
N GLY A 180 -8.37 -22.48 14.29
CA GLY A 180 -7.22 -22.37 13.37
C GLY A 180 -7.31 -21.16 12.45
N ALA A 181 -8.26 -20.25 12.71
CA ALA A 181 -8.35 -18.99 12.00
C ALA A 181 -7.19 -18.07 12.37
N ILE A 182 -6.53 -18.25 13.53
CA ILE A 182 -5.53 -17.32 14.05
C ILE A 182 -4.36 -18.02 14.80
N THR A 183 -3.12 -17.57 14.53
CA THR A 183 -2.19 -17.06 15.58
C THR A 183 -2.14 -15.53 15.44
N PRO A 184 -2.26 -14.73 16.54
CA PRO A 184 -2.85 -13.37 16.49
C PRO A 184 -2.22 -12.37 15.51
N LEU A 185 -0.90 -12.35 15.38
CA LEU A 185 -0.21 -11.33 14.57
C LEU A 185 -0.07 -11.71 13.09
N ASP A 186 -0.08 -12.99 12.75
CA ASP A 186 0.37 -13.47 11.44
C ASP A 186 -0.64 -13.28 10.32
N LYS A 187 -1.94 -13.15 10.66
CA LYS A 187 -3.03 -13.08 9.67
C LYS A 187 -3.65 -11.71 9.47
N ALA A 188 -3.69 -10.81 10.47
CA ALA A 188 -4.09 -9.41 10.23
C ALA A 188 -3.19 -8.79 9.14
N ALA A 189 -1.88 -9.06 9.22
CA ALA A 189 -0.91 -8.73 8.19
C ALA A 189 -1.22 -9.40 6.83
N GLN A 190 -1.61 -10.68 6.80
CA GLN A 190 -1.97 -11.41 5.57
C GLN A 190 -3.23 -10.89 4.89
N LEU A 191 -4.27 -10.59 5.66
CA LEU A 191 -5.50 -10.01 5.14
C LEU A 191 -5.26 -8.58 4.61
N LEU A 192 -4.46 -7.77 5.32
CA LEU A 192 -4.07 -6.43 4.88
C LEU A 192 -3.17 -6.46 3.63
N CYS A 193 -2.31 -7.48 3.48
CA CYS A 193 -1.54 -7.73 2.25
C CYS A 193 -2.41 -8.05 1.05
N ILE A 194 -3.45 -8.87 1.23
CA ILE A 194 -4.38 -9.22 0.15
C ILE A 194 -5.18 -7.97 -0.26
N LEU A 195 -5.62 -7.15 0.71
CA LEU A 195 -6.31 -5.89 0.45
C LEU A 195 -5.40 -4.87 -0.26
N ALA A 196 -4.19 -4.64 0.23
CA ALA A 196 -3.21 -3.74 -0.38
C ALA A 196 -2.77 -4.20 -1.80
N LYS A 197 -2.66 -5.51 -2.04
CA LYS A 197 -2.32 -6.06 -3.37
C LYS A 197 -3.48 -5.96 -4.38
N SER A 198 -4.72 -5.83 -3.92
CA SER A 198 -5.92 -5.80 -4.79
C SER A 198 -6.26 -4.43 -5.42
N ASN A 199 -5.55 -3.37 -5.02
CA ASN A 199 -5.55 -2.00 -5.58
C ASN A 199 -6.87 -1.49 -6.23
N ALA A 200 -7.64 -0.66 -5.50
CA ALA A 200 -8.32 0.51 -6.08
C ALA A 200 -8.79 1.54 -5.02
N ASP A 201 -9.44 1.15 -3.93
CA ASP A 201 -10.18 2.12 -3.06
C ASP A 201 -10.31 1.66 -1.60
N CYS A 202 -9.29 1.02 -1.03
CA CYS A 202 -9.34 0.79 0.41
C CYS A 202 -8.78 2.03 1.13
N ASN A 203 -9.67 2.81 1.73
CA ASN A 203 -9.38 3.80 2.78
C ASN A 203 -8.80 3.11 4.04
N LEU A 204 -7.78 2.26 3.88
CA LEU A 204 -7.03 1.68 4.99
C LEU A 204 -6.30 2.76 5.79
N ALA A 205 -6.09 3.95 5.20
CA ALA A 205 -5.63 5.13 5.91
C ALA A 205 -6.67 5.66 6.92
N ASP A 206 -7.95 5.31 6.82
CA ASP A 206 -8.99 5.71 7.79
C ASP A 206 -9.14 4.70 8.94
N GLU A 207 -8.48 3.55 8.86
CA GLU A 207 -8.52 2.47 9.86
C GLU A 207 -7.30 2.60 10.80
N GLU A 208 -7.24 3.70 11.57
CA GLU A 208 -6.14 4.07 12.48
C GLU A 208 -5.65 2.88 13.35
N ASP A 209 -6.58 2.11 13.91
CA ASP A 209 -6.29 0.96 14.77
C ASP A 209 -5.52 -0.15 14.04
N ALA A 210 -5.77 -0.33 12.74
CA ALA A 210 -5.10 -1.35 11.93
C ALA A 210 -3.64 -0.97 11.63
N ILE A 211 -3.36 0.29 11.30
CA ILE A 211 -2.00 0.76 11.03
C ILE A 211 -1.18 0.78 12.32
N GLN A 212 -1.78 1.20 13.43
CA GLN A 212 -1.15 1.15 14.75
C GLN A 212 -0.76 -0.29 15.11
N GLY A 213 -1.71 -1.23 15.03
CA GLY A 213 -1.46 -2.63 15.35
C GLY A 213 -0.36 -3.24 14.49
N LEU A 214 -0.34 -2.97 13.17
CA LEU A 214 0.74 -3.43 12.29
C LEU A 214 2.10 -2.81 12.64
N MET A 215 2.14 -1.55 13.05
CA MET A 215 3.38 -0.89 13.45
C MET A 215 3.92 -1.49 14.75
N GLU A 216 3.06 -1.81 15.71
CA GLU A 216 3.43 -2.52 16.94
C GLU A 216 4.06 -3.89 16.63
N ILE A 217 3.49 -4.64 15.68
CA ILE A 217 4.06 -5.91 15.18
C ILE A 217 5.48 -5.72 14.64
N LEU A 218 5.70 -4.65 13.85
CA LEU A 218 7.04 -4.36 13.34
C LEU A 218 8.01 -3.98 14.46
N LYS A 219 7.59 -3.16 15.42
CA LYS A 219 8.45 -2.66 16.51
C LYS A 219 8.81 -3.75 17.52
N GLU A 220 7.84 -4.55 17.97
CA GLU A 220 8.06 -5.62 18.96
C GLU A 220 9.00 -6.71 18.46
N ARG A 221 8.98 -7.05 17.17
CA ARG A 221 9.80 -8.13 16.59
C ARG A 221 11.12 -7.67 15.97
N ILE A 222 11.56 -6.43 16.20
CA ILE A 222 12.94 -5.98 15.88
C ILE A 222 13.95 -6.51 16.91
N SER A 223 13.51 -6.79 18.15
CA SER A 223 14.37 -7.23 19.25
C SER A 223 14.67 -8.74 19.25
N GLU A 224 13.86 -9.56 18.57
CA GLU A 224 13.98 -11.02 18.58
C GLU A 224 14.51 -11.59 17.26
N SER A 225 15.48 -12.51 17.35
CA SER A 225 16.28 -13.07 16.26
C SER A 225 15.53 -14.03 15.32
N SER A 226 14.20 -13.99 15.24
CA SER A 226 13.41 -14.90 14.41
C SER A 226 12.72 -14.17 13.26
N THR A 227 13.12 -14.50 12.04
CA THR A 227 12.43 -14.18 10.78
C THR A 227 11.01 -14.73 10.81
N SER A 228 10.05 -13.87 11.16
CA SER A 228 8.63 -14.19 11.04
C SER A 228 8.13 -13.79 9.67
N ARG A 229 7.54 -14.74 8.93
CA ARG A 229 6.85 -14.52 7.65
C ARG A 229 5.87 -13.34 7.68
N THR A 230 5.37 -13.03 8.86
CA THR A 230 4.48 -11.90 9.15
C THR A 230 5.17 -10.56 9.03
N ARG A 231 6.40 -10.43 9.51
CA ARG A 231 7.16 -9.19 9.42
C ARG A 231 7.40 -8.82 7.95
N ASP A 232 7.78 -9.80 7.15
CA ASP A 232 7.98 -9.64 5.71
C ASP A 232 6.68 -9.13 5.07
N LEU A 233 5.56 -9.71 5.47
CA LEU A 233 4.25 -9.33 4.98
C LEU A 233 3.81 -7.93 5.40
N VAL A 234 4.01 -7.55 6.67
CA VAL A 234 3.71 -6.19 7.13
C VAL A 234 4.55 -5.16 6.37
N LEU A 235 5.82 -5.46 6.09
CA LEU A 235 6.66 -4.61 5.27
C LEU A 235 6.14 -4.51 3.83
N GLU A 236 5.69 -5.62 3.22
CA GLU A 236 5.04 -5.58 1.90
C GLU A 236 3.79 -4.69 1.91
N VAL A 237 2.94 -4.76 2.95
CA VAL A 237 1.78 -3.86 3.11
C VAL A 237 2.21 -2.41 3.18
N PHE A 238 3.15 -2.09 4.07
CA PHE A 238 3.56 -0.72 4.29
C PHE A 238 4.29 -0.13 3.09
N CYS A 239 5.13 -0.89 2.40
CA CYS A 239 5.70 -0.46 1.12
C CYS A 239 4.58 -0.10 0.12
N LYS A 240 3.54 -0.93 0.04
CA LYS A 240 2.42 -0.69 -0.88
C LYS A 240 1.57 0.52 -0.50
N LEU A 241 1.26 0.69 0.79
CA LEU A 241 0.54 1.86 1.28
C LEU A 241 1.36 3.15 1.08
N ALA A 242 2.69 3.06 1.24
CA ALA A 242 3.60 4.18 1.03
C ALA A 242 3.74 4.60 -0.44
N ASP A 243 3.21 3.84 -1.42
CA ASP A 243 3.14 4.27 -2.82
C ASP A 243 2.35 5.59 -2.96
N ASN A 244 1.31 5.80 -2.15
CA ASN A 244 0.49 7.02 -2.18
C ASN A 244 0.83 7.97 -1.02
N SER A 245 0.38 9.23 -1.11
CA SER A 245 0.72 10.26 -0.12
C SER A 245 0.02 10.06 1.23
N ASP A 246 -1.18 9.49 1.24
CA ASP A 246 -1.99 9.39 2.45
C ASP A 246 -1.52 8.22 3.32
N GLY A 247 -1.17 7.08 2.72
CA GLY A 247 -0.52 5.98 3.41
C GLY A 247 0.84 6.39 3.99
N ARG A 248 1.63 7.22 3.30
CA ARG A 248 2.86 7.80 3.88
C ARG A 248 2.58 8.64 5.13
N LYS A 249 1.56 9.51 5.09
CA LYS A 249 1.18 10.35 6.24
C LYS A 249 0.75 9.48 7.41
N GLU A 250 -0.09 8.48 7.14
CA GLU A 250 -0.69 7.67 8.19
C GLU A 250 0.34 6.76 8.86
N ILE A 251 1.17 6.07 8.08
CA ILE A 251 2.28 5.27 8.65
C ILE A 251 3.23 6.17 9.46
N ALA A 252 3.50 7.39 8.98
CA ALA A 252 4.35 8.36 9.67
C ALA A 252 3.78 8.88 11.00
N ASN A 253 2.49 8.68 11.30
CA ASN A 253 1.93 8.98 12.62
C ASN A 253 2.44 8.00 13.70
N TYR A 254 2.83 6.79 13.29
CA TYR A 254 3.20 5.71 14.21
C TYR A 254 4.70 5.37 14.21
N CYS A 255 5.51 6.04 13.40
CA CYS A 255 6.97 5.88 13.39
C CYS A 255 7.71 7.22 13.47
N ASP A 256 8.75 7.27 14.29
CA ASP A 256 9.68 8.40 14.32
C ASP A 256 10.93 8.12 13.48
N VAL A 257 11.80 9.13 13.36
CA VAL A 257 13.05 9.03 12.61
C VAL A 257 13.94 7.92 13.16
N ASP A 258 13.91 7.65 14.47
CA ASP A 258 14.77 6.67 15.11
C ASP A 258 14.35 5.23 14.78
N ASP A 259 13.05 4.98 14.76
CA ASP A 259 12.48 3.70 14.34
C ASP A 259 12.79 3.42 12.87
N LEU A 260 12.63 4.42 12.00
CA LEU A 260 12.98 4.30 10.58
C LEU A 260 14.48 4.03 10.39
N LEU A 261 15.35 4.68 11.17
CA LEU A 261 16.80 4.43 11.13
C LEU A 261 17.17 3.02 11.64
N LYS A 262 16.38 2.41 12.53
CA LYS A 262 16.57 0.99 12.90
C LYS A 262 16.18 0.07 11.74
N PHE A 263 15.07 0.35 11.05
CA PHE A 263 14.66 -0.41 9.87
C PHE A 263 15.71 -0.35 8.76
N LEU A 264 16.23 0.85 8.49
CA LEU A 264 17.24 1.09 7.46
C LEU A 264 18.56 0.34 7.73
N ARG A 265 18.91 0.09 9.01
CA ARG A 265 20.15 -0.59 9.42
C ARG A 265 19.98 -2.09 9.69
N THR A 266 18.82 -2.66 9.34
CA THR A 266 18.56 -4.08 9.59
C THR A 266 19.59 -4.98 8.87
N ARG A 267 20.05 -6.03 9.56
CA ARG A 267 21.03 -7.00 9.04
C ARG A 267 20.40 -8.31 8.55
N ASN A 268 19.08 -8.48 8.73
CA ASN A 268 18.39 -9.72 8.37
C ASN A 268 18.31 -9.88 6.85
N LYS A 269 18.83 -10.98 6.30
CA LYS A 269 18.94 -11.21 4.84
C LYS A 269 17.61 -11.18 4.08
N LYS A 270 16.49 -11.47 4.74
CA LYS A 270 15.10 -11.34 4.23
C LYS A 270 14.25 -11.02 5.48
N PRO A 271 13.66 -9.80 5.63
CA PRO A 271 13.26 -8.82 4.62
C PRO A 271 14.09 -7.52 4.63
N LYS A 272 15.43 -7.60 4.53
CA LYS A 272 16.32 -6.42 4.58
C LYS A 272 15.82 -5.27 3.69
N GLU A 273 15.45 -5.66 2.48
CA GLU A 273 15.27 -4.75 1.35
C GLU A 273 13.98 -3.95 1.51
N LEU A 274 12.85 -4.62 1.78
CA LEU A 274 11.58 -3.96 2.04
C LEU A 274 11.64 -3.02 3.25
N ALA A 275 12.35 -3.41 4.31
CA ALA A 275 12.53 -2.55 5.47
C ALA A 275 13.33 -1.28 5.14
N MET A 276 14.40 -1.42 4.34
CA MET A 276 15.20 -0.30 3.88
C MET A 276 14.43 0.61 2.91
N GLU A 277 13.67 0.03 1.98
CA GLU A 277 12.81 0.75 1.03
C GLU A 277 11.76 1.57 1.76
N LEU A 278 10.97 0.93 2.64
CA LEU A 278 9.98 1.61 3.46
C LEU A 278 10.59 2.74 4.29
N ALA A 279 11.74 2.47 4.93
CA ALA A 279 12.43 3.46 5.73
C ALA A 279 12.86 4.67 4.89
N ALA A 280 13.41 4.45 3.69
CA ALA A 280 13.82 5.55 2.81
C ALA A 280 12.62 6.39 2.33
N VAL A 281 11.51 5.75 1.96
CA VAL A 281 10.28 6.44 1.53
C VAL A 281 9.69 7.30 2.66
N LEU A 282 9.63 6.75 3.88
CA LEU A 282 9.07 7.47 5.03
C LEU A 282 10.03 8.56 5.56
N LEU A 283 11.35 8.32 5.56
CA LEU A 283 12.34 9.36 5.89
C LEU A 283 12.26 10.53 4.91
N HIS A 284 12.11 10.24 3.61
CA HIS A 284 11.89 11.27 2.60
C HIS A 284 10.58 12.03 2.85
N HIS A 285 9.48 11.34 3.16
CA HIS A 285 8.21 11.98 3.51
C HIS A 285 8.36 12.92 4.72
N LEU A 286 8.97 12.45 5.81
CA LEU A 286 9.21 13.24 7.01
C LEU A 286 10.12 14.45 6.73
N TYR A 287 11.16 14.26 5.92
CA TYR A 287 12.08 15.33 5.53
C TYR A 287 11.39 16.48 4.78
N TYR A 288 10.37 16.19 3.96
CA TYR A 288 9.60 17.20 3.24
C TYR A 288 8.33 17.67 3.97
N LYS A 289 8.03 17.14 5.17
CA LYS A 289 6.83 17.51 5.93
C LYS A 289 6.87 18.96 6.43
N ARG A 290 8.01 19.39 6.99
CA ARG A 290 8.22 20.76 7.49
C ARG A 290 9.66 21.20 7.29
N ASP A 291 9.85 22.40 6.72
CA ASP A 291 11.19 22.95 6.47
C ASP A 291 12.04 23.10 7.74
N ALA A 292 11.41 23.45 8.86
CA ALA A 292 12.08 23.62 10.15
C ALA A 292 12.70 22.32 10.70
N ASP A 293 12.18 21.15 10.31
CA ASP A 293 12.64 19.86 10.82
C ASP A 293 13.81 19.28 10.01
N LYS A 294 14.06 19.81 8.80
CA LYS A 294 15.08 19.28 7.87
C LYS A 294 16.47 19.15 8.47
N PRO A 295 17.04 20.16 9.18
CA PRO A 295 18.36 20.04 9.77
C PRO A 295 18.41 18.97 10.88
N ALA A 296 17.36 18.87 11.69
CA ALA A 296 17.29 17.88 12.77
C ALA A 296 17.21 16.44 12.21
N ILE A 297 16.42 16.23 11.16
CA ILE A 297 16.33 14.94 10.46
C ILE A 297 17.67 14.59 9.81
N ALA A 298 18.31 15.55 9.13
CA ALA A 298 19.63 15.35 8.51
C ALA A 298 20.70 14.97 9.55
N ALA A 299 20.73 15.68 10.68
CA ALA A 299 21.63 15.37 11.80
C ALA A 299 21.36 13.98 12.40
N ALA A 300 20.10 13.59 12.55
CA ALA A 300 19.74 12.26 13.04
C ALA A 300 20.20 11.14 12.08
N ILE A 301 19.97 11.31 10.77
CA ILE A 301 20.43 10.35 9.75
C ILE A 301 21.96 10.24 9.74
N ALA A 302 22.67 11.35 9.81
CA ALA A 302 24.13 11.38 9.85
C ALA A 302 24.70 10.70 11.11
N SER A 303 24.25 11.13 12.29
CA SER A 303 24.78 10.66 13.58
C SER A 303 24.48 9.19 13.88
N LYS A 304 23.44 8.61 13.27
CA LYS A 304 23.03 7.21 13.49
C LYS A 304 23.41 6.28 12.34
N SER A 305 24.35 6.69 11.48
CA SER A 305 24.86 5.89 10.35
C SER A 305 23.76 5.47 9.36
N GLY A 306 22.86 6.38 9.03
CA GLY A 306 21.81 6.16 8.02
C GLY A 306 22.28 6.38 6.58
N ILE A 307 23.38 7.10 6.34
CA ILE A 307 23.91 7.38 5.00
C ILE A 307 24.37 6.10 4.25
N PRO A 308 25.18 5.19 4.85
CA PRO A 308 25.66 4.02 4.11
C PRO A 308 24.55 3.10 3.57
N PRO A 309 23.48 2.78 4.34
CA PRO A 309 22.35 2.03 3.80
C PRO A 309 21.59 2.76 2.68
N LEU A 310 21.47 4.09 2.73
CA LEU A 310 20.87 4.84 1.64
C LEU A 310 21.73 4.75 0.37
N LEU A 311 23.07 4.77 0.50
CA LEU A 311 23.98 4.56 -0.64
C LEU A 311 23.84 3.14 -1.20
N GLU A 312 23.63 2.13 -0.34
CA GLU A 312 23.31 0.77 -0.77
C GLU A 312 22.00 0.74 -1.60
N LEU A 313 20.94 1.42 -1.16
CA LEU A 313 19.69 1.55 -1.93
C LEU A 313 19.90 2.28 -3.26
N MET A 314 20.70 3.35 -3.28
CA MET A 314 21.04 4.06 -4.51
C MET A 314 21.74 3.16 -5.53
N LYS A 315 22.70 2.32 -5.09
CA LYS A 315 23.36 1.32 -5.96
C LYS A 315 22.39 0.29 -6.51
N ARG A 316 21.27 0.05 -5.81
CA ARG A 316 20.17 -0.83 -6.22
C ARG A 316 19.07 -0.13 -7.02
N GLU A 317 19.18 1.20 -7.15
CA GLU A 317 18.27 2.07 -7.91
C GLU A 317 16.82 2.13 -7.39
N ILE A 318 16.59 1.69 -6.16
CA ILE A 318 15.25 1.65 -5.56
C ILE A 318 15.38 1.93 -4.05
N PRO A 319 14.51 2.76 -3.45
CA PRO A 319 13.51 3.62 -4.10
C PRO A 319 14.10 4.97 -4.56
N PRO A 320 13.49 5.68 -5.53
CA PRO A 320 13.99 7.00 -5.98
C PRO A 320 13.99 8.05 -4.86
N GLU A 321 13.12 7.89 -3.85
CA GLU A 321 13.12 8.68 -2.63
C GLU A 321 14.46 8.60 -1.87
N ALA A 322 15.14 7.44 -1.87
CA ALA A 322 16.43 7.28 -1.22
C ALA A 322 17.51 8.14 -1.90
N VAL A 323 17.51 8.16 -3.23
CA VAL A 323 18.46 8.97 -4.02
C VAL A 323 18.19 10.45 -3.83
N THR A 324 16.92 10.87 -3.94
CA THR A 324 16.52 12.26 -3.72
C THR A 324 16.89 12.74 -2.33
N LEU A 325 16.67 11.90 -1.31
CA LEU A 325 17.05 12.20 0.07
C LEU A 325 18.58 12.33 0.20
N LEU A 326 19.36 11.39 -0.36
CA LEU A 326 20.83 11.45 -0.33
C LEU A 326 21.40 12.73 -0.96
N VAL A 327 20.89 13.13 -2.12
CA VAL A 327 21.28 14.38 -2.78
C VAL A 327 21.01 15.55 -1.85
N LYS A 328 19.85 15.60 -1.17
CA LYS A 328 19.58 16.67 -0.20
C LYS A 328 20.46 16.60 1.05
N LEU A 329 20.75 15.41 1.57
CA LEU A 329 21.65 15.23 2.71
C LEU A 329 23.08 15.71 2.40
N SER A 330 23.54 15.57 1.16
CA SER A 330 24.87 16.03 0.75
C SER A 330 25.08 17.54 0.83
N ASP A 331 24.00 18.33 0.84
CA ASP A 331 24.03 19.78 1.02
C ASP A 331 24.01 20.22 2.50
N HIS A 332 23.69 19.32 3.43
CA HIS A 332 23.63 19.63 4.87
C HIS A 332 25.00 19.55 5.52
N LYS A 333 25.36 20.58 6.29
CA LYS A 333 26.65 20.64 7.01
C LYS A 333 26.78 19.53 8.05
N GLU A 334 25.66 19.16 8.65
CA GLU A 334 25.48 18.10 9.64
C GLU A 334 25.87 16.72 9.09
N CYS A 335 25.75 16.52 7.77
CA CYS A 335 26.04 15.23 7.12
C CYS A 335 27.48 15.11 6.61
N GLN A 336 28.20 16.22 6.43
CA GLN A 336 29.52 16.23 5.77
C GLN A 336 30.53 15.30 6.44
N ALA A 337 30.63 15.37 7.78
CA ALA A 337 31.52 14.49 8.53
C ALA A 337 31.15 13.01 8.37
N ALA A 338 29.85 12.71 8.32
CA ALA A 338 29.35 11.34 8.15
C ALA A 338 29.55 10.79 6.73
N PHE A 339 29.70 11.64 5.70
CA PHE A 339 30.13 11.21 4.35
C PHE A 339 31.64 10.95 4.28
N VAL A 340 32.44 11.76 4.97
CA VAL A 340 33.90 11.54 5.04
C VAL A 340 34.22 10.28 5.85
N GLN A 341 33.40 9.97 6.86
CA GLN A 341 33.54 8.78 7.69
C GLN A 341 32.82 7.57 7.03
N GLY A 342 33.37 6.37 7.17
CA GLY A 342 32.66 5.12 6.85
C GLY A 342 32.51 4.77 5.36
N ASP A 343 33.59 4.86 4.58
CA ASP A 343 33.68 4.41 3.17
C ASP A 343 32.64 4.99 2.20
N CYS A 344 31.89 6.04 2.59
CA CYS A 344 30.82 6.61 1.76
C CYS A 344 31.38 7.32 0.52
N ILE A 345 32.44 8.13 0.65
CA ILE A 345 33.11 8.77 -0.49
C ILE A 345 33.69 7.71 -1.42
N ALA A 346 34.35 6.68 -0.89
CA ALA A 346 34.88 5.58 -1.70
C ALA A 346 33.75 4.86 -2.48
N ALA A 347 32.61 4.61 -1.84
CA ALA A 347 31.45 3.98 -2.49
C ALA A 347 30.84 4.86 -3.61
N LEU A 348 30.82 6.18 -3.43
CA LEU A 348 30.40 7.14 -4.47
C LEU A 348 31.41 7.20 -5.61
N MET A 349 32.71 7.19 -5.30
CA MET A 349 33.77 7.19 -6.30
C MET A 349 33.76 5.91 -7.14
N GLU A 350 33.60 4.75 -6.52
CA GLU A 350 33.38 3.48 -7.23
C GLU A 350 32.20 3.59 -8.20
N ALA A 351 31.08 4.19 -7.75
CA ALA A 351 29.89 4.37 -8.57
C ALA A 351 30.15 5.30 -9.78
N VAL A 352 30.89 6.39 -9.59
CA VAL A 352 31.28 7.32 -10.67
C VAL A 352 32.21 6.65 -11.69
N LEU A 353 33.19 5.88 -11.22
CA LEU A 353 34.28 5.35 -12.06
C LEU A 353 33.90 4.05 -12.78
N SER A 354 33.06 3.21 -12.18
CA SER A 354 32.71 1.88 -12.70
C SER A 354 31.83 1.92 -13.95
N SER A 355 32.34 1.50 -15.12
CA SER A 355 31.60 1.39 -16.39
C SER A 355 30.31 0.55 -16.32
N LYS A 356 30.17 -0.31 -15.29
CA LYS A 356 29.02 -1.21 -15.10
C LYS A 356 27.82 -0.54 -14.43
N VAL A 357 28.01 0.64 -13.82
CA VAL A 357 26.94 1.38 -13.15
C VAL A 357 26.18 2.23 -14.17
N LYS A 358 24.84 2.22 -14.09
CA LYS A 358 23.97 3.00 -15.00
C LYS A 358 24.25 4.49 -14.88
N THR A 359 24.07 5.20 -15.99
CA THR A 359 24.35 6.63 -16.11
C THR A 359 23.62 7.46 -15.03
N SER A 360 22.35 7.15 -14.72
CA SER A 360 21.60 7.85 -13.67
C SER A 360 22.28 7.79 -12.31
N THR A 361 22.70 6.62 -11.87
CA THR A 361 23.39 6.43 -10.58
C THR A 361 24.75 7.12 -10.56
N ARG A 362 25.43 7.18 -11.70
CA ARG A 362 26.68 7.94 -11.83
C ARG A 362 26.43 9.43 -11.68
N ASP A 363 25.43 9.97 -12.38
CA ASP A 363 25.11 11.39 -12.37
C ASP A 363 24.72 11.84 -10.97
N PHE A 364 23.89 11.07 -10.26
CA PHE A 364 23.58 11.33 -8.85
C PHE A 364 24.81 11.23 -7.95
N SER A 365 25.71 10.28 -8.20
CA SER A 365 26.96 10.17 -7.43
C SER A 365 27.86 11.38 -7.66
N VAL A 366 27.97 11.88 -8.89
CA VAL A 366 28.71 13.12 -9.20
C VAL A 366 28.05 14.32 -8.53
N GLU A 367 26.72 14.42 -8.54
CA GLU A 367 25.99 15.51 -7.87
C GLU A 367 26.24 15.51 -6.35
N ILE A 368 26.17 14.34 -5.70
CA ILE A 368 26.48 14.19 -4.27
C ILE A 368 27.93 14.61 -3.98
N LEU A 369 28.90 14.12 -4.76
CA LEU A 369 30.31 14.50 -4.59
C LEU A 369 30.54 16.00 -4.81
N HIS A 370 29.85 16.60 -5.77
CA HIS A 370 29.89 18.04 -6.03
C HIS A 370 29.36 18.85 -4.84
N ASN A 371 28.20 18.48 -4.29
CA ASN A 371 27.62 19.16 -3.12
C ASN A 371 28.53 19.06 -1.89
N LEU A 372 29.11 17.88 -1.65
CA LEU A 372 30.08 17.67 -0.57
C LEU A 372 31.35 18.52 -0.75
N ALA A 373 31.93 18.51 -1.96
CA ALA A 373 33.11 19.32 -2.27
C ALA A 373 32.83 20.82 -2.14
N ARG A 374 31.65 21.29 -2.55
CA ARG A 374 31.23 22.68 -2.36
C ARG A 374 31.09 23.02 -0.87
N GLY A 375 30.46 22.14 -0.10
CA GLY A 375 30.10 22.38 1.30
C GLY A 375 31.24 22.26 2.31
N SER A 376 32.29 21.49 2.03
CA SER A 376 33.32 21.14 3.02
C SER A 376 34.73 21.04 2.46
N ASN A 377 35.70 21.62 3.19
CA ASN A 377 37.11 21.46 2.87
C ASN A 377 37.61 20.02 3.08
N ASP A 378 37.09 19.32 4.08
CA ASP A 378 37.51 17.94 4.35
C ASP A 378 36.98 17.00 3.27
N CYS A 379 35.76 17.23 2.78
CA CYS A 379 35.24 16.52 1.61
C CYS A 379 36.10 16.79 0.37
N ARG A 380 36.50 18.04 0.10
CA ARG A 380 37.42 18.34 -1.03
C ARG A 380 38.73 17.58 -0.93
N LYS A 381 39.32 17.52 0.27
CA LYS A 381 40.57 16.80 0.53
C LYS A 381 40.43 15.29 0.35
N ALA A 382 39.26 14.73 0.62
CA ALA A 382 38.98 13.32 0.37
C ALA A 382 38.72 13.03 -1.11
N ILE A 383 37.94 13.87 -1.80
CA ILE A 383 37.43 13.58 -3.15
C ILE A 383 38.44 13.94 -4.26
N ILE A 384 39.02 15.14 -4.22
CA ILE A 384 39.76 15.70 -5.36
C ILE A 384 41.08 14.96 -5.64
N PRO A 385 41.91 14.61 -4.63
CA PRO A 385 43.15 13.86 -4.87
C PRO A 385 42.88 12.49 -5.50
N GLU A 386 41.86 11.77 -5.02
CA GLU A 386 41.50 10.46 -5.55
C GLU A 386 41.04 10.56 -7.01
N LEU A 387 40.16 11.52 -7.36
CA LEU A 387 39.78 11.76 -8.76
C LEU A 387 40.97 12.18 -9.63
N THR A 388 41.91 12.94 -9.07
CA THR A 388 43.11 13.38 -9.81
C THR A 388 44.04 12.20 -10.12
N GLN A 389 44.14 11.23 -9.20
CA GLN A 389 44.90 9.99 -9.43
C GLN A 389 44.31 9.17 -10.59
N GLU A 390 42.98 9.07 -10.66
CA GLU A 390 42.28 8.32 -11.71
C GLU A 390 42.43 8.91 -13.12
N LEU A 391 42.86 10.18 -13.25
CA LEU A 391 43.21 10.78 -14.56
C LEU A 391 44.35 10.05 -15.28
N ALA A 392 45.20 9.33 -14.54
CA ALA A 392 46.28 8.53 -15.09
C ALA A 392 45.92 7.04 -15.28
N GLY A 393 44.72 6.62 -14.86
CA GLY A 393 44.26 5.23 -14.89
C GLY A 393 43.24 4.94 -16.00
N ASP A 394 42.62 3.76 -15.89
CA ASP A 394 41.64 3.28 -16.86
C ASP A 394 40.33 4.10 -16.85
N HIS A 395 40.04 4.80 -15.75
CA HIS A 395 38.82 5.61 -15.58
C HIS A 395 39.01 7.10 -15.88
N LYS A 396 40.09 7.49 -16.57
CA LYS A 396 40.48 8.88 -16.84
C LYS A 396 39.35 9.78 -17.36
N ASN A 397 38.49 9.26 -18.24
CA ASN A 397 37.35 10.02 -18.78
C ASN A 397 36.29 10.30 -17.71
N ALA A 398 35.95 9.32 -16.88
CA ALA A 398 34.97 9.48 -15.81
C ALA A 398 35.48 10.46 -14.74
N ALA A 399 36.75 10.32 -14.36
CA ALA A 399 37.42 11.22 -13.43
C ALA A 399 37.44 12.68 -13.93
N ALA A 400 37.84 12.91 -15.19
CA ALA A 400 37.82 14.24 -15.80
C ALA A 400 36.40 14.83 -15.86
N GLY A 401 35.39 14.00 -16.13
CA GLY A 401 33.99 14.40 -16.12
C GLY A 401 33.53 14.90 -14.75
N ALA A 402 33.83 14.15 -13.69
CA ALA A 402 33.52 14.55 -12.32
C ALA A 402 34.27 15.83 -11.91
N LEU A 403 35.58 15.91 -12.20
CA LEU A 403 36.38 17.10 -11.93
C LEU A 403 35.85 18.35 -12.66
N ARG A 404 35.29 18.19 -13.87
CA ARG A 404 34.67 19.31 -14.62
C ARG A 404 33.48 19.89 -13.86
N ILE A 405 32.62 19.03 -13.30
CA ILE A 405 31.48 19.47 -12.49
C ILE A 405 31.95 20.10 -11.18
N LEU A 406 32.93 19.49 -10.50
CA LEU A 406 33.50 20.02 -9.26
C LEU A 406 34.15 21.40 -9.47
N ALA A 407 34.81 21.62 -10.62
CA ALA A 407 35.46 22.88 -10.96
C ALA A 407 34.49 24.05 -11.23
N THR A 408 33.18 23.88 -11.07
CA THR A 408 32.22 24.99 -11.09
C THR A 408 32.32 25.87 -9.83
N ASP A 409 32.83 25.33 -8.71
CA ASP A 409 33.08 26.05 -7.47
C ASP A 409 34.54 26.52 -7.34
N CYS A 410 34.76 27.76 -6.89
CA CYS A 410 36.10 28.34 -6.78
C CYS A 410 37.02 27.60 -5.79
N GLN A 411 36.51 27.11 -4.67
CA GLN A 411 37.32 26.38 -3.69
C GLN A 411 37.71 25.00 -4.22
N SER A 412 36.83 24.36 -4.99
CA SER A 412 37.16 23.14 -5.72
C SER A 412 38.23 23.38 -6.79
N LYS A 413 38.17 24.47 -7.57
CA LYS A 413 39.24 24.84 -8.53
C LYS A 413 40.60 24.94 -7.85
N VAL A 414 40.68 25.68 -6.73
CA VAL A 414 41.91 25.81 -5.93
C VAL A 414 42.42 24.44 -5.48
N ALA A 415 41.53 23.58 -4.97
CA ALA A 415 41.90 22.24 -4.53
C ALA A 415 42.38 21.35 -5.70
N ILE A 416 41.80 21.47 -6.90
CA ILE A 416 42.23 20.75 -8.11
C ILE A 416 43.63 21.19 -8.54
N LEU A 417 43.93 22.49 -8.50
CA LEU A 417 45.27 23.02 -8.77
C LEU A 417 46.29 22.46 -7.77
N ASN A 418 45.95 22.52 -6.48
CA ASN A 418 46.81 22.00 -5.40
C ASN A 418 47.04 20.48 -5.50
N ALA A 419 46.06 19.73 -6.05
CA ALA A 419 46.19 18.31 -6.33
C ALA A 419 47.06 18.00 -7.57
N LYS A 420 47.61 19.02 -8.24
CA LYS A 420 48.48 18.91 -9.43
C LYS A 420 47.79 18.25 -10.63
N ALA A 421 46.49 18.49 -10.80
CA ALA A 421 45.70 17.86 -11.86
C ALA A 421 46.03 18.36 -13.28
N ILE A 422 46.65 19.55 -13.45
CA ILE A 422 46.87 20.14 -14.78
C ILE A 422 47.68 19.21 -15.70
N GLN A 423 48.79 18.64 -15.24
CA GLN A 423 49.63 17.78 -16.09
C GLN A 423 48.91 16.50 -16.55
N PRO A 424 48.22 15.74 -15.66
CA PRO A 424 47.34 14.66 -16.09
C PRO A 424 46.24 15.09 -17.08
N LEU A 425 45.64 16.27 -16.88
CA LEU A 425 44.62 16.80 -17.80
C LEU A 425 45.20 17.15 -19.18
N VAL A 426 46.40 17.74 -19.23
CA VAL A 426 47.10 18.02 -20.50
C VAL A 426 47.44 16.71 -21.22
N ARG A 427 47.89 15.68 -20.50
CA ARG A 427 48.11 14.35 -21.10
C ARG A 427 46.81 13.77 -21.67
N LEU A 428 45.71 13.85 -20.91
CA LEU A 428 44.40 13.39 -21.40
C LEU A 428 43.92 14.19 -22.62
N LEU A 429 44.24 15.48 -22.70
CA LEU A 429 43.94 16.32 -23.86
C LEU A 429 44.74 15.93 -25.11
N CYS A 430 45.98 15.45 -24.95
CA CYS A 430 46.82 15.00 -26.06
C CYS A 430 46.48 13.56 -26.51
N GLU A 431 46.31 12.65 -25.56
CA GLU A 431 46.29 11.19 -25.77
C GLU A 431 44.91 10.56 -25.53
N GLY A 432 43.93 11.35 -25.11
CA GLY A 432 42.56 10.90 -24.87
C GLY A 432 41.77 10.62 -26.15
N ASP A 433 40.68 9.88 -25.99
CA ASP A 433 39.62 9.83 -26.99
C ASP A 433 38.82 11.15 -27.00
N GLU A 434 37.89 11.32 -27.94
CA GLU A 434 37.12 12.56 -28.10
C GLU A 434 36.46 13.02 -26.79
N THR A 435 35.87 12.07 -26.04
CA THR A 435 35.23 12.36 -24.74
C THR A 435 36.25 12.79 -23.69
N GLY A 436 37.42 12.13 -23.62
CA GLY A 436 38.51 12.49 -22.72
C GLY A 436 39.07 13.87 -23.03
N LYS A 437 39.30 14.18 -24.31
CA LYS A 437 39.79 15.49 -24.77
C LYS A 437 38.80 16.61 -24.41
N GLU A 438 37.51 16.43 -24.70
CA GLU A 438 36.46 17.41 -24.38
C GLU A 438 36.40 17.67 -22.86
N ARG A 439 36.39 16.61 -22.05
CA ARG A 439 36.33 16.73 -20.59
C ARG A 439 37.58 17.40 -20.03
N ALA A 440 38.77 17.02 -20.51
CA ALA A 440 40.02 17.64 -20.11
C ALA A 440 40.06 19.13 -20.44
N ALA A 441 39.67 19.50 -21.66
CA ALA A 441 39.57 20.90 -22.07
C ALA A 441 38.61 21.69 -21.18
N GLY A 442 37.45 21.11 -20.84
CA GLY A 442 36.48 21.72 -19.94
C GLY A 442 37.02 21.97 -18.53
N VAL A 443 37.80 21.04 -17.97
CA VAL A 443 38.45 21.28 -16.66
C VAL A 443 39.50 22.39 -16.78
N LEU A 444 40.38 22.33 -17.78
CA LEU A 444 41.43 23.35 -18.00
C LEU A 444 40.85 24.75 -18.22
N GLN A 445 39.73 24.85 -18.93
CA GLN A 445 38.96 26.10 -19.06
C GLN A 445 38.48 26.58 -17.68
N ALA A 446 37.83 25.71 -16.90
CA ALA A 446 37.32 26.08 -15.59
C ALA A 446 38.42 26.59 -14.64
N LEU A 447 39.60 25.94 -14.66
CA LEU A 447 40.78 26.35 -13.89
C LEU A 447 41.35 27.69 -14.36
N SER A 448 41.38 27.94 -15.67
CA SER A 448 41.81 29.23 -16.25
C SER A 448 40.86 30.38 -15.91
N MET A 449 39.61 30.07 -15.55
CA MET A 449 38.63 31.05 -15.05
C MET A 449 38.67 31.22 -13.52
N LEU A 450 39.69 30.71 -12.82
CA LEU A 450 39.87 30.97 -11.39
C LEU A 450 40.40 32.40 -11.15
N ASP A 451 41.61 32.66 -11.64
CA ASP A 451 42.35 33.92 -11.55
C ASP A 451 43.48 33.93 -12.60
N ASP A 452 44.29 34.98 -12.62
CA ASP A 452 45.41 35.09 -13.58
C ASP A 452 46.51 34.05 -13.33
N ASN A 453 46.70 33.61 -12.08
CA ASN A 453 47.63 32.52 -11.76
C ASN A 453 47.16 31.20 -12.38
N GLY A 454 45.85 30.90 -12.31
CA GLY A 454 45.27 29.72 -12.94
C GLY A 454 45.49 29.68 -14.45
N LYS A 455 45.37 30.83 -15.13
CA LYS A 455 45.71 30.94 -16.57
C LYS A 455 47.20 30.67 -16.81
N GLU A 456 48.05 31.28 -16.00
CA GLU A 456 49.50 31.14 -16.11
C GLU A 456 49.95 29.69 -15.86
N ASP A 457 49.38 29.01 -14.87
CA ASP A 457 49.66 27.61 -14.57
C ASP A 457 49.26 26.66 -15.71
N VAL A 458 48.07 26.87 -16.29
CA VAL A 458 47.62 26.09 -17.46
C VAL A 458 48.51 26.36 -18.68
N ALA A 459 48.92 27.61 -18.90
CA ALA A 459 49.83 27.99 -19.98
C ALA A 459 51.23 27.37 -19.79
N LYS A 460 51.81 27.50 -18.59
CA LYS A 460 53.12 26.93 -18.24
C LYS A 460 53.15 25.41 -18.32
N ALA A 461 52.01 24.76 -18.08
CA ALA A 461 51.88 23.32 -18.24
C ALA A 461 51.85 22.86 -19.70
N GLY A 462 51.85 23.78 -20.67
CA GLY A 462 51.89 23.45 -22.10
C GLY A 462 50.53 23.15 -22.71
N ALA A 463 49.42 23.55 -22.08
CA ALA A 463 48.08 23.24 -22.56
C ALA A 463 47.66 23.99 -23.85
N ILE A 464 48.31 25.11 -24.17
CA ILE A 464 47.88 26.01 -25.28
C ILE A 464 47.89 25.29 -26.63
N LEU A 465 49.01 24.65 -27.01
CA LEU A 465 49.11 23.97 -28.30
C LEU A 465 48.10 22.79 -28.43
N PRO A 466 47.98 21.88 -27.43
CA PRO A 466 46.93 20.87 -27.43
C PRO A 466 45.50 21.42 -27.57
N LEU A 467 45.17 22.53 -26.91
CA LEU A 467 43.86 23.17 -27.03
C LEU A 467 43.62 23.76 -28.43
N VAL A 468 44.64 24.38 -29.02
CA VAL A 468 44.56 24.91 -30.40
C VAL A 468 44.39 23.78 -31.41
N ASN A 469 45.12 22.66 -31.23
CA ASN A 469 44.97 21.49 -32.08
C ASN A 469 43.56 20.90 -31.96
N LEU A 470 43.01 20.77 -30.76
CA LEU A 470 41.63 20.30 -30.55
C LEU A 470 40.61 21.19 -31.27
N LEU A 471 40.83 22.51 -31.30
CA LEU A 471 39.95 23.44 -32.03
C LEU A 471 40.05 23.28 -33.56
N MET A 472 41.23 22.92 -34.09
CA MET A 472 41.43 22.72 -35.53
C MET A 472 40.95 21.34 -36.01
N GLU A 473 40.97 20.34 -35.13
CA GLU A 473 40.50 18.97 -35.40
C GLU A 473 38.97 18.82 -35.21
N GLY A 474 38.33 19.78 -34.54
CA GLY A 474 36.91 19.75 -34.11
C GLY A 474 35.88 20.05 -35.18
#